data_AF-A0A957Z9F0-F1
#
_entry.id   AF-A0A957Z9F0-F1
#
_cell.length_a   1.000
_cell.length_b   1.000
_cell.length_c   1.000
_cell.angle_alpha   90.00
_cell.angle_beta   90.00
_cell.angle_gamma   90.00
#
_symmetry.space_group_name_H-M   'P 1'
#
loop_
_entity.id
_entity.type
_entity.pdbx_description
1 polymer ?
#
loop_
_entity_poly.entity_id
_entity_poly.type
_entity_poly.pdbx_seq_one_letter_code
_entity_poly.pdbx_strand_id
1 'polypeptide(L)'
;MTEIGLPLDQLDTPILWTDLDRLERNIRMIASHFNAAGINWRPHTKGMKVPAIAHKALAAGAIGVTCAKLGEAEVMAAAGIG
;
A
#
# COMPACT_ATOMS: atom_id res chain seq x y z
N MET A 1 17.92 -17.82 -9.17
CA MET A 1 18.04 -16.57 -9.96
C MET A 1 17.14 -15.55 -9.31
N THR A 2 17.57 -14.30 -9.17
CA THR A 2 16.69 -13.22 -8.68
C THR A 2 16.03 -12.55 -9.88
N GLU A 3 14.73 -12.30 -9.79
CA GLU A 3 13.95 -11.58 -10.82
C GLU A 3 14.23 -10.06 -10.76
N ILE A 4 14.93 -9.60 -9.72
CA ILE A 4 15.30 -8.20 -9.53
C ILE A 4 16.23 -7.75 -10.66
N GLY A 5 15.82 -6.70 -11.38
CA GLY A 5 16.58 -6.10 -12.48
C GLY A 5 16.21 -6.63 -13.86
N LEU A 6 15.34 -7.65 -13.96
CA LEU A 6 14.79 -8.08 -15.24
C LEU A 6 13.84 -7.02 -15.82
N PRO A 7 13.84 -6.82 -17.15
CA PRO A 7 12.81 -6.04 -17.81
C PRO A 7 11.46 -6.79 -17.74
N LEU A 8 10.37 -6.03 -17.80
CA LEU A 8 9.01 -6.55 -17.60
C LEU A 8 8.62 -7.65 -18.59
N ASP A 9 9.13 -7.60 -19.82
CA ASP A 9 8.87 -8.57 -20.88
C ASP A 9 9.62 -9.91 -20.71
N GLN A 10 10.51 -10.01 -19.71
CA GLN A 10 11.22 -11.23 -19.34
C GLN A 10 10.66 -11.91 -18.08
N LEU A 11 9.59 -11.37 -17.49
CA LEU A 11 8.93 -12.00 -16.35
C LEU A 11 7.95 -13.08 -16.82
N ASP A 12 7.97 -14.23 -16.15
CA ASP A 12 7.04 -15.32 -16.43
C ASP A 12 5.59 -14.88 -16.18
N THR A 13 4.71 -15.15 -17.15
CA THR A 13 3.29 -14.80 -17.07
C THR A 13 2.41 -16.00 -16.70
N PRO A 14 1.34 -15.83 -15.90
CA PRO A 14 0.80 -14.56 -15.41
C PRO A 14 1.49 -14.03 -14.15
N ILE A 15 1.68 -12.71 -14.09
CA ILE A 15 2.23 -12.02 -12.94
C ILE A 15 1.43 -10.76 -12.61
N LEU A 16 1.26 -10.48 -11.31
CA LEU A 16 0.76 -9.20 -10.82
C LEU A 16 1.95 -8.31 -10.49
N TRP A 17 2.03 -7.16 -11.14
CA TRP A 17 3.04 -6.15 -10.88
C TRP A 17 2.39 -4.77 -10.71
N THR A 18 3.15 -3.83 -10.16
CA THR A 18 2.69 -2.44 -10.00
C THR A 18 3.81 -1.47 -10.36
N ASP A 19 3.44 -0.36 -10.98
CA ASP A 19 4.36 0.75 -11.23
C ASP A 19 4.56 1.52 -9.91
N LEU A 20 5.78 1.41 -9.37
CA LEU A 20 6.11 1.97 -8.05
C LEU A 20 6.02 3.50 -8.03
N ASP A 21 6.46 4.18 -9.10
CA ASP A 21 6.42 5.64 -9.16
C ASP A 21 4.99 6.16 -9.17
N ARG A 22 4.09 5.47 -9.88
CA ARG A 22 2.65 5.80 -9.88
C ARG A 22 2.02 5.51 -8.53
N LEU A 23 2.33 4.36 -7.93
CA LEU A 23 1.82 4.00 -6.60
C LEU A 23 2.18 5.06 -5.57
N GLU A 24 3.45 5.44 -5.50
CA GLU A 24 3.94 6.41 -4.52
C GLU A 24 3.42 7.83 -4.79
N ARG A 25 3.28 8.22 -6.06
CA ARG A 25 2.65 9.50 -6.43
C ARG A 25 1.19 9.54 -5.97
N ASN A 26 0.44 8.45 -6.16
CA ASN A 26 -0.96 8.38 -5.74
C ASN A 26 -1.10 8.42 -4.22
N ILE A 27 -0.23 7.74 -3.48
CA ILE A 27 -0.20 7.81 -2.01
C ILE A 27 0.04 9.25 -1.55
N ARG A 28 1.05 9.93 -2.10
CA ARG A 28 1.35 11.34 -1.78
C ARG A 28 0.19 12.27 -2.10
N MET A 29 -0.45 12.07 -3.26
CA MET A 29 -1.58 12.89 -3.69
C MET A 29 -2.77 12.77 -2.72
N ILE A 30 -3.14 11.55 -2.33
CA ILE A 30 -4.24 11.32 -1.38
C ILE A 30 -3.88 11.87 0.01
N ALA A 31 -2.66 11.62 0.49
CA ALA A 31 -2.19 12.14 1.77
C ALA A 31 -2.28 13.67 1.82
N SER A 32 -1.77 14.36 0.79
CA SER A 32 -1.85 15.81 0.68
C SER A 32 -3.27 16.33 0.66
N HIS A 33 -4.19 15.61 0.00
CA HIS A 33 -5.61 15.98 -0.03
C HIS A 33 -6.24 15.98 1.37
N PHE A 34 -6.04 14.92 2.15
CA PHE A 34 -6.56 14.83 3.51
C PHE A 34 -5.88 15.82 4.47
N ASN A 35 -4.57 16.01 4.33
CA ASN A 35 -3.82 16.98 5.12
C ASN A 35 -4.32 18.42 4.87
N ALA A 36 -4.50 18.80 3.60
CA ALA A 36 -5.04 20.12 3.25
C ALA A 36 -6.46 20.35 3.77
N ALA A 37 -7.26 19.28 3.89
CA ALA A 37 -8.60 19.33 4.46
C ALA A 37 -8.61 19.31 6.00
N GLY A 38 -7.48 19.06 6.68
CA GLY A 38 -7.43 18.90 8.13
C GLY A 38 -8.16 17.66 8.64
N ILE A 39 -8.30 16.62 7.81
CA ILE A 39 -9.05 15.40 8.12
C ILE A 39 -8.07 14.21 8.21
N ASN A 40 -8.27 13.36 9.20
CA ASN A 40 -7.48 12.14 9.35
C ASN A 40 -7.77 11.14 8.23
N TRP A 41 -6.70 10.61 7.63
CA TRP A 41 -6.79 9.58 6.60
C TRP A 41 -6.53 8.19 7.17
N ARG A 42 -7.47 7.26 6.96
CA ARG A 42 -7.35 5.84 7.35
C ARG A 42 -7.68 4.92 6.16
N PRO A 43 -6.72 4.65 5.24
CA PRO A 43 -6.96 3.94 4.00
C PRO A 43 -7.48 2.52 4.21
N HIS A 44 -8.28 2.04 3.25
CA HIS A 44 -8.81 0.70 3.26
C HIS A 44 -7.91 -0.28 2.51
N THR A 45 -7.42 -1.31 3.20
CA THR A 45 -6.42 -2.25 2.66
C THR A 45 -7.01 -3.42 1.87
N LYS A 46 -8.34 -3.60 1.80
CA LYS A 46 -8.97 -4.77 1.15
C LYS A 46 -8.53 -5.01 -0.30
N GLY A 47 -8.20 -3.92 -1.01
CA GLY A 47 -7.81 -3.98 -2.42
C GLY A 47 -6.34 -4.34 -2.63
N MET A 48 -5.45 -3.93 -1.73
CA MET A 48 -4.00 -4.17 -1.85
C MET A 48 -3.53 -5.38 -1.05
N LYS A 49 -4.08 -5.60 0.15
CA LYS A 49 -3.73 -6.68 1.10
C LYS A 49 -2.23 -6.89 1.33
N VAL A 50 -1.42 -5.84 1.16
CA VAL A 50 0.04 -5.89 1.25
C VAL A 50 0.50 -4.92 2.34
N PRO A 51 1.06 -5.40 3.47
CA PRO A 51 1.53 -4.54 4.56
C PRO A 51 2.58 -3.52 4.14
N ALA A 52 3.46 -3.86 3.19
CA ALA A 52 4.47 -2.93 2.69
C ALA A 52 3.87 -1.66 2.05
N ILE A 53 2.71 -1.78 1.39
CA ILE A 53 2.01 -0.62 0.81
C ILE A 53 1.29 0.17 1.91
N ALA A 54 0.72 -0.52 2.90
CA ALA A 54 0.13 0.13 4.06
C ALA A 54 1.17 0.96 4.84
N HIS A 55 2.39 0.45 5.04
CA HIS A 55 3.50 1.20 5.64
C HIS A 55 3.86 2.46 4.85
N LYS A 56 3.83 2.41 3.50
CA LYS A 56 4.02 3.63 2.67
C LYS A 56 2.91 4.66 2.93
N ALA A 57 1.67 4.24 3.14
CA ALA A 57 0.58 5.15 3.48
C ALA A 57 0.74 5.75 4.89
N LEU A 58 1.14 4.95 5.88
CA LEU A 58 1.46 5.44 7.23
C LEU A 58 2.58 6.47 7.21
N ALA A 59 3.66 6.19 6.47
CA ALA A 59 4.78 7.13 6.29
C ALA A 59 4.35 8.44 5.61
N ALA A 60 3.29 8.40 4.80
CA ALA A 60 2.70 9.59 4.18
C ALA A 60 1.70 10.34 5.10
N GLY A 61 1.44 9.86 6.31
CA GLY A 61 0.58 10.52 7.30
C GLY A 61 -0.78 9.85 7.52
N ALA A 62 -1.00 8.64 6.99
CA ALA A 62 -2.18 7.87 7.39
C ALA A 62 -2.12 7.50 8.89
N ILE A 63 -3.26 7.55 9.57
CA ILE A 63 -3.37 7.31 11.02
C ILE A 63 -3.65 5.84 11.39
N GLY A 64 -3.39 4.92 10.46
CA GLY A 64 -3.76 3.51 10.56
C GLY A 64 -4.44 3.01 9.28
N VAL A 65 -5.10 1.85 9.36
CA VAL A 65 -5.79 1.24 8.20
C VAL A 65 -7.17 0.69 8.55
N THR A 66 -8.01 0.48 7.54
CA THR A 66 -9.27 -0.28 7.65
C THR A 66 -9.19 -1.58 6.86
N CYS A 67 -9.73 -2.66 7.42
CA CYS A 67 -9.74 -4.01 6.85
C CYS A 67 -11.18 -4.50 6.64
N ALA A 68 -11.40 -5.38 5.68
CA ALA A 68 -12.75 -5.88 5.38
C ALA A 68 -13.08 -7.16 6.17
N LYS A 69 -12.06 -7.94 6.55
CA LYS A 69 -12.20 -9.19 7.31
C LYS A 69 -11.15 -9.28 8.42
N LEU A 70 -11.46 -10.07 9.46
CA LEU A 70 -10.56 -10.27 10.60
C LEU A 70 -9.18 -10.79 10.17
N GLY A 71 -9.12 -11.78 9.26
CA GLY A 71 -7.84 -12.30 8.77
C GLY A 71 -6.96 -11.27 8.06
N GLU A 72 -7.54 -10.23 7.46
CA GLU A 72 -6.76 -9.11 6.90
C GLU A 72 -6.18 -8.23 8.02
N ALA A 73 -6.96 -8.00 9.07
CA ALA A 73 -6.53 -7.23 10.24
C ALA A 73 -5.43 -7.95 11.02
N GLU A 74 -5.51 -9.28 11.16
CA GLU A 74 -4.47 -10.10 11.81
C GLU A 74 -3.12 -9.97 11.10
N VAL A 75 -3.11 -10.00 9.76
CA VAL A 75 -1.89 -9.81 8.97
C VAL A 75 -1.32 -8.39 9.12
N MET A 76 -2.18 -7.37 9.15
CA MET A 76 -1.74 -5.98 9.37
C MET A 76 -1.17 -5.80 10.77
N ALA A 77 -1.83 -6.35 11.80
CA ALA A 77 -1.37 -6.30 13.18
C ALA A 77 -0.01 -7.01 13.36
N ALA A 78 0.16 -8.19 12.76
CA ALA A 78 1.44 -8.91 12.75
C ALA A 78 2.56 -8.11 12.06
N ALA A 79 2.22 -7.22 11.13
CA ALA A 79 3.15 -6.29 10.49
C ALA A 79 3.36 -4.97 11.25
N GLY A 80 2.84 -4.84 12.48
CA GLY A 80 2.97 -3.66 13.33
C GLY A 80 2.04 -2.50 12.95
N ILE A 81 0.93 -2.78 12.24
CA ILE A 81 -0.01 -1.77 11.73
C ILE A 81 -1.33 -1.87 12.50
N GLY A 82 -1.77 -0.75 13.09
CA GLY A 82 -3.01 -0.63 13.87
C GLY A 82 -3.83 0.61 13.54
#